data_AF-A0A8T4LJV3-F1
#
_entry.id   AF-A0A8T4LJV3-F1
#
_cell.length_a   1.000
_cell.length_b   1.000
_cell.length_c   1.000
_cell.angle_alpha   90.00
_cell.angle_beta   90.00
_cell.angle_gamma   90.00
#
_symmetry.space_group_name_H-M   'P 1'
#
loop_
_entity.id
_entity.type
_entity.pdbx_description
1 polymer ?
#
loop_
_entity_poly.entity_id
_entity_poly.type
_entity_poly.pdbx_seq_one_letter_code
_entity_poly.pdbx_strand_id
1 'polypeptide(L)' 'MSDVELTHMTSKGQIVIPLDIRKEVNANEGTVFAVFGTGDTIMLKKVHKPTKEELNSQKTRR' A
#
# COMPACT_ATOMS: atom_id res chain seq x y z
N MET A 1 -17.30 -0.64 11.58
CA MET A 1 -17.79 -1.71 10.69
C MET A 1 -16.83 -1.72 9.52
N SER A 2 -16.27 -2.87 9.16
CA SER A 2 -15.38 -2.99 8.00
C SER A 2 -16.23 -2.78 6.75
N ASP A 3 -16.15 -1.58 6.18
CA ASP A 3 -16.87 -1.23 4.96
C ASP A 3 -16.30 -2.06 3.81
N VAL A 4 -17.13 -2.87 3.17
CA VAL A 4 -16.72 -3.66 2.00
C VAL A 4 -17.28 -2.97 0.77
N GLU A 5 -16.40 -2.30 0.04
CA GLU A 5 -16.76 -1.64 -1.21
C GLU A 5 -16.30 -2.48 -2.41
N LEU A 6 -17.23 -2.68 -3.36
CA LEU A 6 -16.94 -3.41 -4.60
C LEU A 6 -16.38 -2.45 -5.64
N THR A 7 -15.26 -2.83 -6.25
CA THR A 7 -14.64 -2.07 -7.33
C THR A 7 -14.32 -2.98 -8.51
N HIS A 8 -14.32 -2.40 -9.70
CA HIS A 8 -13.99 -3.13 -10.92
C HIS A 8 -12.53 -2.90 -11.29
N MET A 9 -11.89 -3.97 -11.78
CA MET A 9 -10.58 -3.90 -12.37
C MET A 9 -10.67 -3.33 -13.79
N THR A 10 -9.81 -2.37 -14.11
CA THR A 10 -9.70 -1.81 -15.46
C THR A 10 -9.01 -2.80 -16.39
N SER A 11 -9.08 -2.56 -17.70
CA SER A 11 -8.43 -3.40 -18.73
C SER A 11 -6.92 -3.56 -18.57
N LYS A 12 -6.26 -2.66 -17.83
CA LYS A 12 -4.83 -2.71 -17.53
C LYS A 12 -4.50 -3.36 -16.18
N GLY A 13 -5.48 -3.98 -15.52
CA GLY A 13 -5.28 -4.58 -14.21
C GLY A 13 -5.22 -3.56 -13.06
N GLN A 14 -5.65 -2.32 -13.29
CA GLN A 14 -5.69 -1.31 -12.22
C GLN A 14 -7.01 -1.42 -11.46
N ILE A 15 -6.96 -1.24 -10.15
CA ILE A 15 -8.14 -1.21 -9.28
C ILE A 15 -8.17 0.15 -8.59
N VAL A 16 -9.35 0.75 -8.50
CA VAL A 16 -9.55 1.99 -7.75
C VAL A 16 -9.71 1.64 -6.28
N ILE A 17 -8.94 2.29 -5.40
CA ILE A 17 -9.17 2.20 -3.96
C ILE A 17 -10.22 3.26 -3.59
N PRO A 18 -11.40 2.86 -3.07
CA PRO A 18 -12.44 3.79 -2.67
C PRO A 18 -11.99 4.77 -1.57
N LEU A 19 -12.68 5.90 -1.47
CA LEU A 19 -12.27 7.01 -0.60
C LEU A 19 -12.20 6.60 0.87
N ASP A 20 -13.15 5.80 1.34
CA ASP A 20 -13.25 5.46 2.76
C ASP A 20 -12.14 4.46 3.15
N ILE A 21 -11.93 3.43 2.33
CA ILE A 21 -10.77 2.52 2.49
C ILE A 21 -9.45 3.30 2.43
N ARG A 22 -9.32 4.25 1.51
CA ARG A 22 -8.11 5.09 1.37
C ARG A 22 -7.82 5.89 2.65
N LYS A 23 -8.85 6.42 3.31
CA LYS A 23 -8.73 7.13 4.59
C LYS A 23 -8.33 6.18 5.71
N GLU A 24 -8.93 4.99 5.79
CA GLU A 24 -8.59 3.99 6.80
C GLU A 24 -7.12 3.56 6.71
N VAL A 25 -6.62 3.28 5.51
CA VAL A 25 -5.22 2.87 5.30
C VAL A 25 -4.23 4.06 5.24
N ASN A 26 -4.72 5.30 5.41
CA ASN A 26 -3.93 6.54 5.36
C ASN A 26 -3.04 6.60 4.09
N ALA A 27 -3.63 6.28 2.94
CA ALA A 27 -2.94 6.20 1.66
C ALA A 27 -3.01 7.52 0.91
N ASN A 28 -1.87 8.17 0.73
CA ASN A 28 -1.74 9.41 -0.04
C ASN A 28 -1.15 9.15 -1.42
N GLU A 29 -1.23 10.14 -2.30
CA GLU A 29 -0.54 10.09 -3.58
C GLU A 29 0.96 9.81 -3.37
N GLY A 30 1.55 8.94 -4.20
CA GLY A 30 2.94 8.50 -4.05
C GLY A 30 3.19 7.46 -2.95
N THR A 31 2.16 7.02 -2.21
CA THR A 31 2.29 5.91 -1.25
C THR A 31 2.68 4.63 -2.00
N VAL A 32 3.75 3.99 -1.53
CA VAL A 32 4.20 2.71 -2.08
C VAL A 32 3.59 1.58 -1.27
N PHE A 33 3.09 0.56 -1.98
CA PHE A 33 2.56 -0.66 -1.40
C PHE A 33 3.38 -1.86 -1.86
N ALA A 34 3.65 -2.79 -0.94
CA ALA A 34 4.02 -4.14 -1.27
C ALA A 34 2.74 -4.91 -1.58
N VAL A 35 2.75 -5.66 -2.69
CA VAL A 35 1.59 -6.43 -3.20
C VAL A 35 1.91 -7.91 -3.06
N PHE A 36 1.03 -8.65 -2.39
CA PHE A 36 1.13 -10.10 -2.23
C PHE A 36 -0.14 -10.76 -2.75
N GLY A 37 0.00 -11.84 -3.52
CA GLY A 37 -1.12 -12.68 -3.96
C GLY A 37 -1.09 -14.02 -3.25
N THR A 38 -2.24 -14.48 -2.75
CA THR A 38 -2.39 -15.83 -2.15
C THR A 38 -3.80 -16.35 -2.43
N GLY A 39 -3.89 -17.38 -3.27
CA GLY A 39 -5.19 -17.90 -3.75
C GLY A 39 -6.01 -16.79 -4.41
N ASP A 40 -7.20 -16.56 -3.89
CA ASP A 40 -8.14 -15.51 -4.36
C ASP A 40 -7.99 -14.17 -3.63
N THR A 41 -6.91 -13.99 -2.84
CA THR A 41 -6.69 -12.78 -2.04
C THR A 41 -5.47 -12.00 -2.52
N ILE A 42 -5.65 -10.69 -2.68
CA ILE A 42 -4.55 -9.72 -2.86
C ILE A 42 -4.42 -8.90 -1.59
N MET A 43 -3.23 -8.92 -0.99
CA MET A 43 -2.91 -8.12 0.19
C MET A 43 -1.98 -6.95 -0.20
N LEU A 44 -2.41 -5.73 0.14
CA LEU A 44 -1.63 -4.51 -0.04
C LEU A 44 -1.09 -4.05 1.32
N LYS A 45 0.23 -4.00 1.47
CA LYS A 45 0.87 -3.51 2.69
C LYS A 45 1.63 -2.22 2.39
N LYS A 46 1.28 -1.12 3.05
CA LYS A 46 2.00 0.14 2.93
C LYS A 46 3.46 -0.06 3.36
N VAL A 47 4.40 0.35 2.50
CA VAL A 47 5.83 0.31 2.80
C VAL A 47 6.29 1.73 3.11
N HIS A 48 6.80 1.95 4.31
CA HIS A 48 7.61 3.13 4.58
C HIS A 48 8.98 2.91 3.94
N LYS A 49 9.30 3.66 2.90
CA LYS A 49 10.70 3.79 2.49
C LYS A 49 11.39 4.60 3.60
N PRO A 50 12.48 4.09 4.21
CA PRO A 50 13.25 4.92 5.13
C PRO A 50 13.67 6.19 4.40
N THR A 51 13.51 7.34 5.03
CA THR A 51 14.06 8.60 4.50
C THR A 51 15.58 8.46 4.41
N LYS A 52 16.22 9.22 3.51
CA LYS A 52 17.70 9.20 3.35
C LYS A 52 18.44 9.42 4.68
N GLU A 53 17.79 10.12 5.60
CA GLU A 53 18.27 10.42 6.95
C GLU A 53 18.27 9.18 7.87
N GLU A 54 17.28 8.28 7.76
CA GLU A 54 17.22 7.02 8.51
C GLU A 54 18.13 5.94 7.91
N LEU A 55 18.41 5.99 6.61
CA LEU A 55 19.32 5.04 5.96
C LEU A 55 20.78 5.28 6.37
N ASN A 56 21.14 6.52 6.74
CA ASN A 56 22.50 6.89 7.12
C ASN A 56 22.87 6.45 8.55
N SER A 57 21.89 6.26 9.44
CA SER A 57 22.11 5.81 10.82
C SER A 57 22.34 4.29 10.93
N GLN A 58 21.94 3.51 9.92
CA GLN A 58 22.15 2.05 9.90
C GLN A 58 23.51 1.62 9.33
N LYS A 59 24.26 2.51 8.66
CA LYS A 59 25.59 2.19 8.12
C LYS A 59 26.74 2.27 9.13
N THR A 60 26.52 2.80 10.33
CA THR A 60 27.55 2.97 11.38
C THR A 60 27.63 1.79 12.38
N ARG A 61 26.90 0.69 12.15
CA ARG A 61 26.98 -0.54 12.98
C ARG A 61 27.40 -1.77 12.18
N ARG A 62 28.38 -1.61 11.29
CA ARG A 62 29.13 -2.73 10.71
C ARG A 62 30.62 -2.46 10.82
#